data_AF-A0A848YKC6-F1
#
_entry.id   AF-A0A848YKC6-F1
#
_cell.length_a   1.000
_cell.length_b   1.000
_cell.length_c   1.000
_cell.angle_alpha   90.00
_cell.angle_beta   90.00
_cell.angle_gamma   90.00
#
_symmetry.space_group_name_H-M   'P 1'
#
loop_
_entity.id
_entity.type
_entity.pdbx_description
1 polymer ?
#
loop_
_entity_poly.entity_id
_entity_poly.type
_entity_poly.pdbx_seq_one_letter_code
_entity_poly.pdbx_strand_id
1 'polypeptide(L)' 'MKRQQFLQIQNGEKAALPFSKGEYERRLGEVRKVMEATGLDAVLFTSMHNVAYASGFLYCSFGRPYACVVTTQNCTT' A
#
# COMPACT_ATOMS: atom_id res chain seq x y z
N MET A 1 17.76 -28.09 -0.61
CA MET A 1 17.47 -26.72 -1.11
C MET A 1 16.85 -25.91 0.03
N LYS A 2 17.32 -24.67 0.29
CA LYS A 2 16.77 -23.80 1.36
C LYS A 2 15.62 -22.96 0.79
N ARG A 3 14.42 -23.07 1.36
CA ARG A 3 13.25 -22.29 0.94
C ARG A 3 13.41 -20.83 1.37
N GLN A 4 13.30 -19.89 0.44
CA GLN A 4 13.33 -18.45 0.71
C GLN A 4 12.04 -18.02 1.43
N GLN A 5 12.14 -17.03 2.32
CA GLN A 5 10.98 -16.52 3.08
C GLN A 5 10.15 -15.50 2.29
N PHE A 6 10.80 -14.74 1.38
CA PHE A 6 10.18 -13.65 0.64
C PHE A 6 10.53 -13.74 -0.85
N LEU A 7 9.59 -13.34 -1.70
CA LEU A 7 9.73 -13.28 -3.15
C LEU A 7 8.88 -12.11 -3.65
N GLN A 8 9.43 -11.32 -4.58
CA GLN A 8 8.68 -10.26 -5.26
C GLN A 8 8.39 -10.71 -6.69
N ILE A 9 7.11 -10.69 -7.08
CA ILE A 9 6.65 -11.17 -8.40
C ILE A 9 6.01 -10.00 -9.15
N GLN A 10 6.69 -9.50 -10.18
CA GLN A 10 6.16 -8.48 -11.10
C GLN A 10 5.73 -9.16 -12.40
N ASN A 11 4.54 -9.78 -12.37
CA ASN A 11 4.05 -10.58 -13.50
C ASN A 11 3.13 -9.76 -14.41
N GLY A 12 3.64 -9.35 -15.58
CA GLY A 12 2.91 -8.56 -16.57
C GLY A 12 2.85 -7.06 -16.23
N GLU A 13 2.02 -6.34 -16.97
CA GLU A 13 1.80 -4.91 -16.78
C GLU A 13 0.77 -4.62 -15.68
N LYS A 14 0.84 -3.43 -15.08
CA LYS A 14 -0.14 -3.02 -14.06
C LYS A 14 -1.51 -2.81 -14.70
N ALA A 15 -2.53 -3.41 -14.11
CA ALA A 15 -3.92 -3.13 -14.46
C ALA A 15 -4.26 -1.64 -14.21
N ALA A 16 -5.21 -1.13 -14.98
CA ALA A 16 -5.74 0.21 -14.76
C ALA A 16 -6.33 0.32 -13.34
N LEU A 17 -5.92 1.35 -12.60
CA LEU A 17 -6.43 1.59 -11.26
C LEU A 17 -7.87 2.14 -11.31
N PRO A 18 -8.69 1.92 -10.27
CA PRO A 18 -10.05 2.46 -10.19
C PRO A 18 -10.15 3.99 -10.26
N PHE A 19 -9.09 4.70 -9.90
CA PHE A 19 -9.03 6.16 -9.91
C PHE A 19 -7.78 6.68 -10.65
N SER A 20 -7.80 7.96 -11.00
CA SER A 20 -6.65 8.62 -11.62
C SER A 20 -5.44 8.65 -10.70
N LYS A 21 -4.24 8.78 -11.29
CA LYS A 21 -2.99 8.96 -10.54
C LYS A 21 -3.07 10.13 -9.54
N GLY A 22 -3.65 11.25 -9.97
CA GLY A 22 -3.79 12.44 -9.13
C GLY A 22 -4.68 12.22 -7.90
N GLU A 23 -5.69 11.36 -7.97
CA GLU A 23 -6.50 11.01 -6.80
C GLU A 23 -5.70 10.21 -5.78
N TYR A 24 -4.89 9.24 -6.21
CA TYR A 24 -4.00 8.51 -5.29
C TYR A 24 -2.91 9.41 -4.69
N GLU A 25 -2.34 10.32 -5.49
CA GLU A 25 -1.38 11.32 -5.01
C GLU A 25 -2.00 12.22 -3.94
N ARG A 26 -3.24 12.68 -4.14
CA ARG A 26 -3.99 13.46 -3.15
C ARG A 26 -4.20 12.67 -1.86
N ARG A 27 -4.67 11.41 -1.95
CA ARG A 27 -4.91 10.55 -0.78
C ARG A 27 -3.64 10.29 0.02
N LEU A 28 -2.55 9.93 -0.65
CA LEU A 28 -1.25 9.72 0.00
C LEU A 28 -0.69 11.01 0.58
N GLY A 29 -0.93 12.15 -0.07
CA GLY A 29 -0.61 13.47 0.46
C GLY A 29 -1.27 13.74 1.82
N GLU A 30 -2.57 13.45 1.95
CA GLU A 30 -3.27 13.60 3.23
C GLU A 30 -2.73 12.64 4.32
N VAL A 31 -2.44 11.38 3.97
CA VAL A 31 -1.81 10.44 4.91
C VAL A 31 -0.46 10.97 5.39
N ARG A 32 0.37 11.47 4.47
CA ARG A 32 1.71 12.00 4.79
C ARG A 32 1.66 13.27 5.63
N LYS A 33 0.67 14.15 5.42
CA LYS A 33 0.44 15.31 6.30
C LYS A 33 0.17 14.89 7.74
N VAL A 34 -0.66 13.87 7.93
CA VAL A 34 -0.93 13.33 9.27
C VAL A 34 0.33 12.68 9.85
N MET A 35 1.09 11.92 9.05
CA MET A 35 2.37 11.35 9.48
C MET A 35 3.34 12.42 9.96
N GLU A 36 3.52 13.49 9.20
CA GLU A 36 4.38 14.62 9.58
C GLU A 36 3.90 15.30 10.86
N ALA A 37 2.60 15.59 10.96
CA ALA A 37 2.01 16.20 12.15
C ALA A 37 2.12 15.33 13.43
N THR A 38 2.27 14.01 13.27
CA THR A 38 2.37 13.05 14.37
C THR A 38 3.78 12.51 14.59
N GLY A 39 4.75 12.91 13.77
CA GLY A 39 6.14 12.44 13.84
C GLY A 39 6.33 10.97 13.47
N LEU A 40 5.55 10.45 12.51
CA LEU A 40 5.62 9.05 12.07
C LEU A 40 6.48 8.88 10.81
N ASP A 41 7.45 7.96 10.86
CA ASP A 41 8.28 7.61 9.70
C ASP A 41 7.56 6.73 8.68
N ALA A 42 6.65 5.88 9.16
CA ALA A 42 5.89 4.94 8.34
C ALA A 42 4.51 4.63 8.94
N VAL A 43 3.56 4.28 8.07
CA VAL A 43 2.24 3.76 8.43
C VAL A 43 2.05 2.39 7.80
N LEU A 44 1.60 1.42 8.61
CA LEU A 44 1.26 0.08 8.18
C LEU A 44 -0.27 -0.08 8.17
N PHE A 45 -0.90 0.01 7.01
CA PHE A 45 -2.31 -0.32 6.88
C PHE A 45 -2.50 -1.82 6.73
N THR A 46 -3.31 -2.42 7.62
CA THR A 46 -3.63 -3.85 7.59
C THR A 46 -5.10 -4.14 7.30
N SER A 47 -5.94 -3.10 7.28
CA SER A 47 -7.36 -3.24 6.94
C SER A 47 -7.57 -3.17 5.44
N MET A 48 -8.52 -3.97 4.95
CA MET A 48 -8.85 -4.08 3.53
C MET A 48 -9.20 -2.74 2.90
N HIS A 49 -9.97 -1.92 3.61
CA HIS A 49 -10.40 -0.60 3.14
C HIS A 49 -9.24 0.41 3.06
N ASN A 50 -8.32 0.44 4.03
CA ASN A 50 -7.21 1.40 3.97
C ASN A 50 -6.14 0.98 2.96
N VAL A 51 -5.88 -0.33 2.83
CA VAL A 51 -5.00 -0.85 1.77
C VAL A 51 -5.56 -0.48 0.39
N ALA A 52 -6.85 -0.73 0.14
CA ALA A 52 -7.49 -0.37 -1.12
C ALA A 52 -7.55 1.15 -1.35
N TYR A 53 -7.80 1.94 -0.30
CA TYR A 53 -7.84 3.39 -0.37
C TYR A 53 -6.50 3.99 -0.84
N ALA A 54 -5.39 3.51 -0.28
CA ALA A 54 -4.04 4.02 -0.54
C ALA A 54 -3.41 3.50 -1.84
N SER A 55 -3.69 2.24 -2.21
CA SER A 55 -2.98 1.54 -3.30
C SER A 55 -3.86 1.14 -4.48
N GLY A 56 -5.19 1.12 -4.32
CA GLY A 56 -6.12 0.53 -5.28
C GLY A 56 -6.16 -1.01 -5.26
N PHE A 57 -5.34 -1.66 -4.43
CA PHE A 57 -5.34 -3.12 -4.29
C PHE A 57 -6.35 -3.59 -3.25
N LEU A 58 -7.34 -4.37 -3.67
CA LEU A 58 -8.28 -5.03 -2.78
C LEU A 58 -7.87 -6.51 -2.62
N TYR A 59 -7.29 -6.85 -1.47
CA TYR A 59 -6.80 -8.20 -1.22
C TYR A 59 -7.91 -9.15 -0.78
N CYS A 60 -7.71 -10.45 -1.02
CA CYS A 60 -8.50 -11.53 -0.43
C CYS A 60 -7.68 -12.17 0.70
N SER A 61 -8.11 -12.00 1.96
CA SER A 61 -7.30 -12.43 3.10
C SER A 61 -7.09 -13.94 3.14
N PHE A 62 -8.18 -14.72 3.08
CA PHE A 62 -8.14 -16.17 3.29
C PHE A 62 -7.32 -16.58 4.54
N GLY A 63 -7.46 -15.82 5.64
CA GLY A 63 -6.72 -16.04 6.89
C GLY A 63 -5.25 -15.61 6.86
N ARG A 64 -4.77 -14.98 5.77
CA ARG A 64 -3.42 -14.46 5.65
C ARG A 64 -3.40 -12.95 5.90
N PRO A 65 -2.37 -12.44 6.60
CA PRO A 65 -2.19 -11.01 6.77
C PRO A 65 -1.72 -10.38 5.46
N TYR A 66 -2.24 -9.17 5.20
CA TYR A 66 -1.81 -8.29 4.11
C TYR A 66 -1.54 -6.92 4.70
N ALA A 67 -0.69 -6.16 4.03
CA ALA A 67 -0.44 -4.79 4.44
C ALA A 67 -0.14 -3.87 3.26
N CYS A 68 -0.33 -2.58 3.47
CA CYS A 68 0.21 -1.51 2.66
C CYS A 68 1.11 -0.65 3.55
N VAL A 69 2.37 -0.53 3.18
CA VAL A 69 3.35 0.32 3.87
C VAL A 69 3.41 1.66 3.14
N VAL A 70 3.12 2.73 3.87
CA VAL A 70 3.28 4.11 3.40
C VAL A 70 4.44 4.76 4.14
N THR A 71 5.38 5.32 3.39
CA THR A 71 6.45 6.19 3.91
C THR A 71 6.29 7.59 3.33
N THR A 72 7.16 8.51 3.75
CA THR A 72 7.25 9.86 3.19
C THR A 72 7.40 9.87 1.66
N GLN A 73 8.01 8.84 1.08
CA GLN A 73 8.34 8.78 -0.35
C GLN A 73 7.58 7.66 -1.08
N ASN A 74 7.34 6.52 -0.43
CA ASN A 74 6.87 5.31 -1.09
C ASN A 74 5.52 4.82 -0.53
N CYS A 75 4.85 4.00 -1.34
CA CYS A 75 3.64 3.26 -0.98
C CYS A 75 3.75 1.89 -1.66
N THR A 76 3.72 0.80 -0.89
CA THR A 76 3.84 -0.56 -1.43
C THR A 76 2.91 -1.54 -0.69
N THR A 77 2.47 -2.56 -1.40
CA THR A 77 1.66 -3.69 -0.90
C THR A 77 2.38 -5.00 -1.13
#